data_AF-A0A482VGR4-F1
#
_entry.id   AF-A0A482VGR4-F1
#
_cell.length_a   1.000
_cell.length_b   1.000
_cell.length_c   1.000
_cell.angle_alpha   90.00
_cell.angle_beta   90.00
_cell.angle_gamma   90.00
#
_symmetry.space_group_name_H-M   'P 1'
#
loop_
_entity.id
_entity.type
_entity.pdbx_description
1 polymer ?
#
loop_
_entity_poly.entity_id
_entity_poly.type
_entity_poly.pdbx_seq_one_letter_code
_entity_poly.pdbx_strand_id
1 'polypeptide(L)'
;MFTMVYHFLSNFLQIHFIVTNFNLDLIMRYSPLLVGIFYVLTAMVLTIIFKDKIVEGFNKFPNFAWSFVNVGQDLREIIKTKSTQMVRTFYVLIGLNVIVVFVNLPVCGNQSEIYIGETAYDHYFGVWGKFLHYIYFGTFPFLTSSVFDALGNCPWYIWNIKNRKTLLNFMTNCLKLMQISFAGMSLDYRLFLS
;
A
#
# COMPACT_ATOMS: atom_id res chain seq x y z
N MET A 1 -2.96 6.48 14.63
CA MET A 1 -2.18 5.82 15.70
C MET A 1 -2.86 4.54 16.17
N PHE A 2 -4.15 4.57 16.55
CA PHE A 2 -4.91 3.36 16.93
C PHE A 2 -4.80 2.21 15.91
N THR A 3 -5.04 2.49 14.63
CA THR A 3 -4.94 1.51 13.54
C THR A 3 -3.56 0.85 13.49
N MET A 4 -2.49 1.65 13.50
CA MET A 4 -1.11 1.16 13.49
C MET A 4 -0.83 0.22 14.68
N VAL A 5 -1.21 0.61 15.89
CA VAL A 5 -1.01 -0.21 17.11
C VAL A 5 -1.78 -1.52 17.00
N TYR A 6 -3.04 -1.46 16.56
CA TYR A 6 -3.87 -2.64 16.37
C TYR A 6 -3.26 -3.62 15.37
N HIS A 7 -2.79 -3.12 14.23
CA HIS A 7 -2.16 -3.96 13.21
C HIS A 7 -0.82 -4.54 13.64
N PHE A 8 -0.02 -3.82 14.45
CA PHE A 8 1.18 -4.40 15.08
C PHE A 8 0.84 -5.56 16.01
N LEU A 9 -0.11 -5.35 16.94
CA LEU A 9 -0.55 -6.39 17.87
C LEU A 9 -1.11 -7.62 17.13
N SER A 10 -1.92 -7.37 16.10
CA SER A 10 -2.42 -8.43 15.22
C SER A 10 -1.30 -9.18 14.51
N ASN A 11 -0.28 -8.48 13.99
CA ASN A 11 0.86 -9.12 13.35
C ASN A 11 1.63 -10.00 14.33
N PHE A 12 1.90 -9.50 15.54
CA PHE A 12 2.57 -10.28 16.58
C PHE A 12 1.76 -11.51 16.99
N LEU A 13 0.44 -11.38 17.11
CA LEU A 13 -0.43 -12.52 17.40
C LEU A 13 -0.34 -13.59 16.29
N GLN A 14 -0.38 -13.18 15.02
CA GLN A 14 -0.27 -14.08 13.88
C GLN A 14 1.11 -14.76 13.81
N ILE A 15 2.19 -14.01 14.07
CA ILE A 15 3.55 -14.57 14.16
C ILE A 15 3.63 -15.58 15.31
N HIS A 16 3.11 -15.22 16.49
CA HIS A 16 3.08 -16.11 17.64
C HIS A 16 2.31 -17.40 17.35
N PHE A 17 1.17 -17.29 16.67
CA PHE A 17 0.38 -18.45 16.24
C PHE A 17 1.19 -19.40 15.35
N ILE A 18 1.91 -18.85 14.35
CA ILE A 18 2.77 -19.64 13.45
C ILE A 18 3.91 -20.30 14.22
N VAL A 19 4.56 -19.58 15.14
CA VAL A 19 5.68 -20.11 15.92
C VAL A 19 5.22 -21.22 16.87
N THR A 20 4.04 -21.07 17.48
CA THR A 20 3.50 -22.06 18.42
C THR A 20 2.97 -23.30 17.71
N ASN A 21 2.36 -23.12 16.53
CA ASN A 21 1.86 -24.20 15.69
C ASN A 21 2.82 -24.46 14.51
N PHE A 22 4.12 -24.55 14.81
CA PHE A 22 5.18 -24.56 13.80
C PHE A 22 4.94 -25.63 12.73
N ASN A 23 4.71 -25.17 11.51
CA ASN A 23 4.58 -25.99 10.32
C ASN A 23 5.22 -25.24 9.15
N LEU A 24 6.13 -25.91 8.43
CA LEU A 24 6.81 -25.35 7.26
C LEU A 24 5.81 -24.84 6.21
N ASP A 25 4.69 -25.54 6.02
CA ASP A 25 3.64 -25.12 5.08
C ASP A 25 2.97 -23.83 5.52
N LEU A 26 2.69 -23.66 6.83
CA LEU A 26 2.14 -22.42 7.37
C LEU A 26 3.12 -21.26 7.19
N ILE A 27 4.41 -21.50 7.46
CA ILE A 27 5.44 -20.47 7.31
C ILE A 27 5.57 -20.05 5.85
N MET A 28 5.74 -20.99 4.92
CA MET A 28 5.91 -20.66 3.51
C MET A 28 4.67 -19.96 2.94
N ARG A 29 3.47 -20.34 3.38
CA ARG A 29 2.21 -19.76 2.90
C ARG A 29 1.98 -18.33 3.39
N TYR A 30 2.18 -18.07 4.69
CA TYR A 30 1.74 -16.81 5.29
C TYR A 30 2.87 -15.81 5.60
N SER A 31 4.13 -16.27 5.68
CA SER A 31 5.26 -15.38 5.99
C SER A 31 5.47 -14.24 4.98
N PRO A 32 5.30 -14.41 3.65
CA PRO A 32 5.53 -13.30 2.72
C PRO A 32 4.58 -12.12 2.98
N LEU A 33 3.31 -12.43 3.25
CA LEU A 33 2.31 -11.42 3.57
C LEU A 33 2.60 -10.74 4.91
N LEU A 34 2.91 -11.51 5.96
CA LEU A 34 3.24 -10.96 7.28
C LEU A 34 4.48 -10.05 7.24
N VAL A 35 5.54 -10.46 6.53
CA VAL A 35 6.73 -9.63 6.31
C VAL A 35 6.38 -8.35 5.56
N GLY A 36 5.54 -8.43 4.53
CA GLY A 36 5.06 -7.26 3.79
C GLY A 36 4.30 -6.27 4.68
N ILE A 37 3.40 -6.77 5.53
CA ILE A 37 2.64 -5.92 6.46
C ILE A 37 3.56 -5.34 7.54
N PHE A 38 4.50 -6.12 8.07
CA PHE A 38 5.48 -5.64 9.04
C PHE A 38 6.38 -4.53 8.47
N TYR A 39 6.77 -4.66 7.20
CA TYR A 39 7.51 -3.61 6.48
C TYR A 39 6.69 -2.32 6.39
N VAL A 40 5.42 -2.40 5.98
CA VAL A 40 4.53 -1.23 5.91
C VAL A 40 4.39 -0.56 7.27
N LEU A 41 4.15 -1.35 8.33
CA LEU A 41 4.03 -0.85 9.69
C LEU A 41 5.31 -0.16 10.18
N THR A 42 6.48 -0.73 9.89
CA THR A 42 7.77 -0.13 10.22
C THR A 42 7.99 1.17 9.45
N ALA A 43 7.65 1.21 8.16
CA ALA A 43 7.74 2.42 7.34
C ALA A 43 6.84 3.54 7.89
N MET A 44 5.62 3.22 8.36
CA MET A 44 4.74 4.19 9.02
C MET A 44 5.38 4.75 10.30
N VAL A 45 5.95 3.89 11.15
CA VAL A 45 6.64 4.33 12.39
C VAL A 45 7.79 5.26 12.06
N LEU A 46 8.65 4.89 11.10
CA LEU A 46 9.77 5.73 10.66
C LEU A 46 9.26 7.07 10.10
N THR A 47 8.18 7.06 9.33
CA THR A 47 7.58 8.29 8.78
C THR A 47 7.08 9.21 9.89
N ILE A 48 6.50 8.67 10.96
CA ILE A 48 6.07 9.44 12.13
C ILE A 48 7.27 10.00 12.89
N ILE A 49 8.28 9.17 13.19
CA ILE A 49 9.49 9.57 13.93
C ILE A 49 10.26 10.66 13.17
N PHE A 50 10.41 10.49 11.86
CA PHE A 50 11.18 11.40 11.02
C PHE A 50 10.31 12.46 10.34
N LYS A 51 9.05 12.62 10.73
CA LYS A 51 8.09 13.51 10.05
C LYS A 51 8.68 14.89 9.79
N ASP A 52 9.21 15.54 10.81
CA ASP A 52 9.72 16.92 10.69
C ASP A 52 10.95 17.00 9.79
N LYS A 53 11.85 16.02 9.89
CA LYS A 53 13.04 15.93 9.02
C LYS A 53 12.68 15.59 7.58
N ILE A 54 11.67 14.76 7.38
CA ILE A 54 11.14 14.42 6.07
C ILE A 54 10.51 15.66 5.44
N VAL A 55 9.67 16.38 6.19
CA VAL A 55 9.04 17.64 5.74
C VAL A 55 10.09 18.70 5.43
N GLU A 56 11.08 18.88 6.31
CA GLU A 56 12.19 19.79 6.08
C GLU A 56 13.01 19.40 4.84
N GLY A 57 13.29 18.11 4.68
CA GLY A 57 13.94 17.54 3.51
C GLY A 57 13.14 17.82 2.23
N PHE A 58 11.82 17.62 2.25
CA PHE A 58 10.94 17.94 1.14
C PHE A 58 10.89 19.44 0.85
N ASN A 59 10.88 20.30 1.86
CA ASN A 59 10.88 21.75 1.66
C ASN A 59 12.21 22.26 1.11
N LYS A 60 13.32 21.60 1.44
CA LYS A 60 14.65 21.89 0.87
C LYS A 60 14.87 21.22 -0.49
N PHE A 61 14.10 20.18 -0.81
CA PHE A 61 14.25 19.41 -2.04
C PHE A 61 14.13 20.26 -3.32
N PRO A 62 13.18 21.22 -3.46
CA PRO A 62 13.13 22.12 -4.61
C PRO A 62 14.41 22.93 -4.83
N ASN A 63 15.08 23.34 -3.74
CA ASN A 63 16.33 24.12 -3.83
C ASN A 63 17.52 23.24 -4.23
N PHE A 64 17.48 21.95 -3.90
CA PHE A 64 18.52 20.97 -4.26
C PHE A 64 18.29 20.34 -5.64
N ALA A 65 17.04 20.09 -6.02
CA ALA A 65 16.66 19.27 -7.18
C ALA A 65 16.22 20.07 -8.43
N TRP A 66 16.68 21.33 -8.55
CA TRP A 66 16.35 22.38 -9.55
C TRP A 66 15.23 23.36 -9.17
N SER A 67 15.53 24.66 -9.32
CA SER A 67 14.51 25.71 -9.31
C SER A 67 13.63 25.62 -10.57
N PHE A 68 12.36 25.28 -10.38
CA PHE A 68 11.29 25.29 -11.40
C PHE A 68 11.07 26.67 -12.10
N VAL A 69 11.81 27.69 -11.66
CA VAL A 69 11.71 29.08 -12.09
C VAL A 69 12.32 29.29 -13.48
N ASN A 70 13.27 28.44 -13.92
CA ASN A 70 14.00 28.64 -15.19
C ASN A 70 13.51 27.74 -16.35
N VAL A 71 12.39 27.04 -16.19
CA VAL A 71 11.84 26.14 -17.21
C VAL A 71 10.86 26.91 -18.11
N GLY A 72 11.07 26.87 -19.43
CA GLY A 72 10.18 27.50 -20.43
C GLY A 72 8.72 27.03 -20.31
N GLN A 73 7.78 27.92 -20.65
CA GLN A 73 6.34 27.70 -20.47
C GLN A 73 5.84 26.36 -21.04
N ASP A 74 6.31 25.97 -22.23
CA ASP A 74 5.91 24.73 -22.89
C ASP A 74 6.26 23.47 -22.08
N LEU A 75 7.47 23.42 -21.50
CA LEU A 75 7.91 22.29 -20.70
C LEU A 75 7.17 22.23 -19.35
N ARG A 76 6.79 23.39 -18.80
CA ARG A 76 5.96 23.49 -17.58
C ARG A 76 4.56 22.93 -17.82
N GLU A 77 3.94 23.22 -18.98
CA GLU A 77 2.63 22.66 -19.32
C GLU A 77 2.68 21.14 -19.54
N ILE A 78 3.69 20.62 -20.24
CA ILE A 78 3.88 19.18 -20.42
C ILE A 78 4.02 18.47 -19.06
N ILE A 79 4.82 19.02 -18.15
CA ILE A 79 5.00 18.44 -16.81
C ILE A 79 3.69 18.47 -16.03
N LYS A 80 2.95 19.59 -16.07
CA LYS A 80 1.66 19.73 -15.38
C LYS A 80 0.65 18.69 -15.88
N THR A 81 0.52 18.53 -17.20
CA THR A 81 -0.40 17.57 -17.80
C THR A 81 -0.05 16.12 -17.43
N LYS A 82 1.23 15.74 -17.53
CA LYS A 82 1.68 14.40 -17.13
C LYS A 82 1.54 14.14 -15.63
N SER A 83 1.79 15.16 -14.80
CA SER A 83 1.60 15.06 -13.35
C SER A 83 0.13 14.83 -13.01
N THR A 84 -0.78 15.61 -13.61
CA THR A 84 -2.23 15.47 -13.40
C THR A 84 -2.75 14.11 -13.87
N GLN A 85 -2.30 13.62 -15.03
CA GLN A 85 -2.66 12.28 -15.50
C GLN A 85 -2.21 11.19 -14.53
N MET A 86 -0.96 11.27 -14.04
CA MET A 86 -0.44 10.27 -13.12
C MET A 86 -1.14 10.31 -11.76
N VAL A 87 -1.46 11.51 -11.24
CA VAL A 87 -2.28 11.68 -10.03
C VAL A 87 -3.68 11.08 -10.23
N ARG A 88 -4.31 11.28 -11.38
CA ARG A 88 -5.62 10.67 -11.71
C ARG A 88 -5.54 9.15 -11.73
N THR A 89 -4.56 8.57 -12.42
CA THR A 89 -4.33 7.12 -12.44
C THR A 89 -4.09 6.59 -11.03
N PHE A 90 -3.35 7.33 -10.20
CA PHE A 90 -3.08 6.97 -8.82
C PHE A 90 -4.35 6.92 -7.96
N TYR A 91 -5.24 7.92 -8.05
CA TYR A 91 -6.52 7.90 -7.34
C TYR A 91 -7.44 6.76 -7.80
N VAL A 92 -7.42 6.41 -9.08
CA VAL A 92 -8.16 5.24 -9.60
C VAL A 92 -7.63 3.94 -8.96
N LEU A 93 -6.31 3.79 -8.82
CA LEU A 93 -5.70 2.62 -8.17
C LEU A 93 -6.08 2.51 -6.69
N ILE A 94 -6.18 3.63 -5.99
CA ILE A 94 -6.69 3.65 -4.61
C ILE A 94 -8.13 3.16 -4.60
N GLY A 95 -8.98 3.66 -5.50
CA GLY A 95 -10.37 3.20 -5.64
C GLY A 95 -10.47 1.68 -5.89
N LEU A 96 -9.64 1.15 -6.79
CA LEU A 96 -9.59 -0.29 -7.07
C LEU A 96 -9.10 -1.10 -5.85
N ASN A 97 -8.10 -0.63 -5.10
CA ASN A 97 -7.66 -1.27 -3.87
C ASN A 97 -8.78 -1.30 -2.82
N VAL A 98 -9.53 -0.22 -2.68
CA VAL A 98 -10.70 -0.17 -1.79
C VAL A 98 -11.73 -1.22 -2.21
N ILE A 99 -12.04 -1.34 -3.51
CA ILE A 99 -12.95 -2.36 -4.03
C ILE A 99 -12.43 -3.77 -3.72
N VAL A 100 -11.14 -4.04 -3.92
CA VAL A 100 -10.53 -5.35 -3.58
C VAL A 100 -10.68 -5.65 -2.10
N VAL A 101 -10.49 -4.66 -1.21
CA VAL A 101 -10.70 -4.84 0.24
C VAL A 101 -12.18 -5.14 0.55
N PHE A 102 -13.13 -4.45 -0.11
CA PHE A 102 -14.56 -4.73 0.06
C PHE A 102 -14.96 -6.12 -0.45
N VAL A 103 -14.44 -6.54 -1.60
CA VAL A 103 -14.68 -7.89 -2.15
C VAL A 103 -14.08 -8.96 -1.24
N ASN A 104 -12.91 -8.70 -0.67
CA ASN A 104 -12.25 -9.56 0.31
C ASN A 104 -12.75 -9.33 1.75
N LEU A 105 -13.89 -8.66 1.95
CA LEU A 105 -14.47 -8.63 3.29
C LEU A 105 -14.79 -10.07 3.73
N PRO A 106 -14.61 -10.42 5.02
CA PRO A 106 -14.92 -11.74 5.55
C PRO A 106 -16.43 -12.07 5.58
N VAL A 107 -17.23 -11.35 4.78
CA VAL A 107 -18.66 -11.58 4.52
C VAL A 107 -18.84 -12.46 3.27
N CYS A 108 -17.85 -12.45 2.35
CA CYS A 108 -17.95 -13.10 1.04
C CYS A 108 -17.33 -14.51 0.96
N GLY A 109 -16.82 -15.06 2.06
CA GLY A 109 -16.24 -16.41 2.10
C GLY A 109 -15.11 -16.56 3.11
N ASN A 110 -14.54 -17.77 3.16
CA ASN A 110 -13.40 -18.11 4.01
C ASN A 110 -12.11 -17.50 3.43
N GLN A 111 -11.43 -16.66 4.22
CA GLN A 111 -10.21 -15.93 3.83
C GLN A 111 -8.93 -16.66 4.28
N SER A 112 -9.06 -17.77 5.02
CA SER A 112 -7.94 -18.53 5.59
C SER A 112 -6.91 -19.00 4.56
N GLU A 113 -7.27 -19.07 3.28
CA GLU A 113 -6.31 -19.42 2.23
C GLU A 113 -5.23 -18.38 2.00
N ILE A 114 -5.54 -17.11 2.27
CA ILE A 114 -4.69 -15.94 2.02
C ILE A 114 -4.24 -15.32 3.35
N TYR A 115 -5.12 -15.30 4.36
CA TYR A 115 -4.88 -14.65 5.64
C TYR A 115 -4.97 -15.64 6.80
N ILE A 116 -3.86 -15.86 7.50
CA ILE A 116 -3.86 -16.66 8.73
C ILE A 116 -4.60 -15.98 9.89
N GLY A 117 -4.87 -14.68 9.77
CA GLY A 117 -5.57 -13.89 10.78
C GLY A 117 -6.89 -14.54 11.22
N GLU A 118 -7.72 -15.01 10.29
CA GLU A 118 -9.00 -15.66 10.61
C GLU A 118 -8.80 -16.85 11.55
N THR A 119 -7.91 -17.78 11.17
CA THR A 119 -7.58 -18.97 11.96
C THR A 119 -6.94 -18.63 13.31
N ALA A 120 -6.01 -17.67 13.34
CA ALA A 120 -5.35 -17.27 14.57
C ALA A 120 -6.34 -16.61 15.55
N TYR A 121 -7.24 -15.77 15.04
CA TYR A 121 -8.24 -15.10 15.87
C TYR A 121 -9.29 -16.08 16.39
N ASP A 122 -9.76 -17.01 15.57
CA ASP A 122 -10.70 -18.04 16.00
C ASP A 122 -10.05 -18.96 17.05
N HIS A 123 -8.77 -19.30 16.91
CA HIS A 123 -8.04 -20.12 17.88
C HIS A 123 -7.92 -19.46 19.27
N TYR A 124 -7.58 -18.16 19.32
CA TYR A 124 -7.35 -17.47 20.61
C TYR A 124 -8.60 -16.86 21.21
N PHE A 125 -9.58 -16.44 20.40
CA PHE A 125 -10.72 -15.64 20.85
C PHE A 125 -12.08 -16.27 20.53
N GLY A 126 -12.12 -17.40 19.81
CA GLY A 126 -13.36 -18.08 19.44
C GLY A 126 -14.31 -17.16 18.67
N VAL A 127 -15.54 -17.03 19.16
CA VAL A 127 -16.59 -16.20 18.54
C VAL A 127 -16.18 -14.73 18.38
N TRP A 128 -15.37 -14.20 19.32
CA TRP A 128 -14.85 -12.83 19.24
C TRP A 128 -13.77 -12.66 18.17
N GLY A 129 -13.18 -13.77 17.70
CA GLY A 129 -12.14 -13.76 16.67
C GLY A 129 -12.61 -13.13 15.37
N LYS A 130 -13.83 -13.47 14.93
CA LYS A 130 -14.46 -12.86 13.74
C LYS A 130 -14.61 -11.36 13.85
N PHE A 131 -15.03 -10.84 15.01
CA PHE A 131 -15.17 -9.41 15.24
C PHE A 131 -13.82 -8.68 15.12
N LEU A 132 -12.77 -9.23 15.75
CA LEU A 132 -11.40 -8.69 15.63
C LEU A 132 -10.89 -8.77 14.18
N HIS A 133 -11.21 -9.84 13.47
CA HIS A 133 -10.88 -9.99 12.07
C HIS A 133 -11.55 -8.94 11.18
N TYR A 134 -12.82 -8.62 11.43
CA TYR A 134 -13.53 -7.54 10.74
C TYR A 134 -12.90 -6.17 10.99
N ILE A 135 -12.51 -5.88 12.24
CA ILE A 135 -11.77 -4.65 12.55
C ILE A 135 -10.47 -4.60 11.75
N TYR A 136 -9.71 -5.69 11.73
CA TYR A 136 -8.44 -5.79 11.00
C TYR A 136 -8.59 -5.48 9.51
N PHE A 137 -9.60 -6.07 8.86
CA PHE A 137 -9.88 -5.80 7.45
C PHE A 137 -10.39 -4.39 7.20
N GLY A 138 -11.32 -3.91 8.04
CA GLY A 138 -11.90 -2.58 7.92
C GLY A 138 -10.88 -1.46 8.11
N THR A 139 -9.83 -1.68 8.90
CA THR A 139 -8.79 -0.68 9.13
C THR A 139 -7.64 -0.73 8.12
N PHE A 140 -7.58 -1.76 7.27
CA PHE A 140 -6.51 -1.95 6.28
C PHE A 140 -6.41 -0.83 5.22
N PRO A 141 -7.52 -0.29 4.66
CA PRO A 141 -7.47 0.85 3.73
C PRO A 141 -6.82 2.10 4.34
N PHE A 142 -6.99 2.32 5.64
CA PHE A 142 -6.38 3.47 6.31
C PHE A 142 -4.86 3.32 6.41
N LEU A 143 -4.36 2.08 6.51
CA LEU A 143 -2.92 1.80 6.49
C LEU A 143 -2.31 2.15 5.14
N THR A 144 -2.93 1.71 4.06
CA THR A 144 -2.43 1.94 2.71
C THR A 144 -2.60 3.40 2.29
N SER A 145 -3.69 4.07 2.68
CA SER A 145 -3.95 5.48 2.36
C SER A 145 -2.82 6.41 2.79
N SER A 146 -2.21 6.18 3.96
CA SER A 146 -1.13 7.04 4.46
C SER A 146 0.17 6.92 3.66
N VAL A 147 0.52 5.71 3.21
CA VAL A 147 1.66 5.46 2.33
C VAL A 147 1.38 6.06 0.96
N PHE A 148 0.14 5.96 0.48
CA PHE A 148 -0.26 6.51 -0.78
C PHE A 148 -0.31 8.05 -0.78
N ASP A 149 -0.82 8.68 0.28
CA ASP A 149 -0.77 10.13 0.45
C ASP A 149 0.68 10.61 0.51
N ALA A 150 1.56 9.90 1.21
CA ALA A 150 2.98 10.25 1.24
C ALA A 150 3.61 10.18 -0.17
N LEU A 151 3.34 9.12 -0.95
CA LEU A 151 3.86 8.95 -2.31
C LEU A 151 3.24 9.93 -3.32
N GLY A 152 1.95 10.21 -3.22
CA GLY A 152 1.23 11.15 -4.08
C GLY A 152 1.67 12.59 -3.88
N ASN A 153 1.98 12.97 -2.63
CA ASN A 153 2.49 14.30 -2.28
C ASN A 153 4.00 14.45 -2.48
N CYS A 154 4.74 13.36 -2.73
CA CYS A 154 6.13 13.46 -3.15
C CYS A 154 6.20 14.21 -4.48
N PRO A 155 7.10 15.19 -4.65
CA PRO A 155 7.31 15.85 -5.93
C PRO A 155 8.19 14.95 -6.83
N TRP A 156 7.73 13.74 -7.11
CA TRP A 156 8.46 12.74 -7.91
C TRP A 156 8.78 13.23 -9.32
N TYR A 157 8.06 14.24 -9.79
CA TYR A 157 8.26 14.87 -11.09
C TYR A 157 9.52 15.73 -11.20
N ILE A 158 10.11 16.14 -10.07
CA ILE A 158 11.41 16.83 -9.99
C ILE A 158 12.56 15.90 -9.60
N TRP A 159 12.31 14.60 -9.47
CA TRP A 159 13.38 13.66 -9.19
C TRP A 159 14.27 13.45 -10.41
N ASN A 160 15.55 13.16 -10.17
CA ASN A 160 16.50 12.74 -11.19
C ASN A 160 15.91 11.58 -12.02
N ILE A 161 16.24 11.53 -13.32
CA ILE A 161 15.71 10.58 -14.30
C ILE A 161 15.80 9.11 -13.83
N LYS A 162 16.90 8.72 -13.19
CA LYS A 162 17.12 7.40 -12.60
C LYS A 162 16.10 7.11 -11.49
N ASN A 163 15.92 8.03 -10.53
CA ASN A 163 14.97 7.85 -9.43
C ASN A 163 13.51 7.87 -9.90
N ARG A 164 13.20 8.74 -10.87
CA ARG A 164 11.88 8.79 -11.51
C ARG A 164 11.57 7.48 -12.25
N LYS A 165 12.55 6.93 -12.97
CA LYS A 165 12.43 5.64 -13.68
C LYS A 165 12.30 4.46 -12.72
N THR A 166 12.99 4.47 -11.59
CA THR A 166 12.85 3.44 -10.54
C THR A 166 11.46 3.49 -9.91
N LEU A 167 10.96 4.67 -9.56
CA LEU A 167 9.59 4.81 -9.04
C LEU A 167 8.55 4.39 -10.08
N LEU A 168 8.69 4.85 -11.33
CA LEU A 168 7.81 4.44 -12.43
C LEU A 168 7.85 2.92 -12.65
N ASN A 169 9.02 2.29 -12.62
CA ASN A 169 9.14 0.83 -12.74
C ASN A 169 8.52 0.10 -11.56
N PHE A 170 8.71 0.58 -10.33
CA PHE A 170 8.05 0.02 -9.14
C PHE A 170 6.53 0.10 -9.29
N MET A 171 5.99 1.28 -9.60
CA MET A 171 4.57 1.52 -9.82
C MET A 171 4.00 0.68 -10.98
N THR A 172 4.74 0.55 -12.08
CA THR A 172 4.34 -0.25 -13.25
C THR A 172 4.38 -1.75 -12.96
N ASN A 173 5.29 -2.21 -12.11
CA ASN A 173 5.30 -3.61 -11.67
C ASN A 173 4.18 -3.91 -10.67
N CYS A 174 3.84 -2.96 -9.78
CA CYS A 174 2.62 -3.05 -8.97
C CYS A 174 1.35 -3.10 -9.84
N LEU A 175 1.35 -2.43 -11.01
CA LEU A 175 0.27 -2.49 -12.00
C LEU A 175 0.22 -3.82 -12.77
N LYS A 176 1.36 -4.47 -13.00
CA LYS A 176 1.45 -5.72 -13.78
C LYS A 176 0.76 -6.90 -13.08
N LEU A 177 0.67 -6.87 -11.74
CA LEU A 177 -0.09 -7.81 -10.93
C LEU A 177 -1.62 -7.60 -11.00
N MET A 178 -2.08 -6.55 -11.68
CA MET A 178 -3.49 -6.15 -11.72
C MET A 178 -4.22 -6.56 -13.01
N GLN A 179 -3.71 -7.55 -13.76
CA GLN A 179 -4.50 -8.25 -14.77
C GLN A 179 -5.54 -9.15 -14.08
N ILE A 180 -6.59 -8.52 -13.56
CA ILE A 180 -7.74 -9.24 -13.01
C ILE A 180 -8.56 -9.70 -14.20
N SER A 181 -8.48 -11.01 -14.49
CA SER A 181 -9.40 -11.72 -15.36
C SER A 181 -10.60 -12.13 -14.51
N PHE A 182 -11.74 -11.47 -14.67
CA PHE A 182 -12.99 -11.87 -14.03
C PHE A 182 -14.05 -12.10 -15.10
N ALA A 183 -14.61 -13.31 -15.14
CA ALA A 183 -15.67 -13.72 -16.08
C ALA A 183 -15.38 -13.45 -17.58
N GLY A 184 -14.13 -13.65 -18.03
CA GLY A 184 -13.73 -13.44 -19.43
C GLY A 184 -13.47 -11.98 -19.83
N MET A 185 -13.62 -11.03 -18.90
CA MET A 185 -13.20 -9.65 -19.09
C MET A 185 -11.79 -9.45 -18.48
N SER A 186 -10.82 -9.09 -19.31
CA SER A 186 -9.49 -8.68 -18.85
C SER A 186 -9.46 -7.16 -18.68
N LEU A 187 -9.36 -6.68 -17.45
CA LEU A 187 -9.15 -5.25 -17.20
C LEU A 187 -7.66 -4.91 -17.45
N ASP A 188 -7.38 -4.30 -18.60
CA ASP A 188 -6.02 -3.86 -18.95
C ASP A 188 -5.76 -2.44 -18.41
N TYR A 189 -4.65 -2.26 -17.69
CA TYR A 189 -4.23 -0.96 -17.15
C TYR A 189 -4.01 0.10 -18.24
N ARG A 190 -3.84 -0.31 -19.50
CA ARG A 190 -3.76 0.59 -20.67
C ARG A 190 -4.99 1.48 -20.84
N LEU A 191 -6.17 1.03 -20.40
CA LEU A 191 -7.42 1.82 -20.46
C LEU A 191 -7.37 3.08 -19.57
N PHE A 192 -6.53 3.09 -18.54
CA PHE A 192 -6.39 4.21 -17.59
C PHE A 192 -5.22 5.15 -17.91
N LEU A 193 -4.42 4.81 -18.92
CA LEU A 193 -3.30 5.61 -19.45
C LEU A 193 -3.66 6.42 -20.70
N SER A 194 -4.88 6.21 -21.23
CA SER A 194 -5.51 7.01 -22.28
C SER A 194 -6.14 8.30 -21.74
#